data_AF-A0A1E3XDH0-F1
#
_entry.id   AF-A0A1E3XDH0-F1
#
_cell.length_a   1.000
_cell.length_b   1.000
_cell.length_c   1.000
_cell.angle_alpha   90.00
_cell.angle_beta   90.00
_cell.angle_gamma   90.00
#
_symmetry.space_group_name_H-M   'P 1'
#
loop_
_entity.id
_entity.type
_entity.pdbx_description
1 polymer ?
#
loop_
_entity_poly.entity_id
_entity_poly.type
_entity_poly.pdbx_seq_one_letter_code
_entity_poly.pdbx_strand_id
1 'polypeptide(L)'
;MVFKSLKSVLITLIAISTIALSGLFYYSHNLAAEEKEEKKQTIYICYCAGGCLCAYETLKPGGRCVCGLATIPSDREELSDEYEYECDCGTVCDCGTRADEPGLCHCGILEMKEAEE
;
A
#
# COMPACT_ATOMS: atom_id res chain seq x y z
N MET A 1 -37.24 2.11 -59.05
CA MET A 1 -37.23 1.24 -57.84
C MET A 1 -35.87 1.20 -57.10
N VAL A 2 -34.77 1.66 -57.71
CA VAL A 2 -33.40 1.55 -57.14
C VAL A 2 -33.11 2.50 -55.97
N PHE A 3 -33.61 3.73 -56.02
CA PHE A 3 -33.35 4.76 -54.98
C PHE A 3 -33.97 4.44 -53.60
N LYS A 4 -35.01 3.62 -53.54
CA LYS A 4 -35.72 3.27 -52.30
C LYS A 4 -34.94 2.22 -51.50
N SER A 5 -34.26 1.31 -52.20
CA SER A 5 -33.36 0.30 -51.61
C SER A 5 -32.07 0.93 -51.08
N LEU A 6 -31.46 1.87 -51.82
CA LEU A 6 -30.23 2.54 -51.39
C LEU A 6 -30.41 3.36 -50.10
N LYS A 7 -31.53 4.10 -49.98
CA LYS A 7 -31.87 4.84 -48.75
C LYS A 7 -32.10 3.90 -47.56
N SER A 8 -32.74 2.75 -47.80
CA SER A 8 -32.99 1.74 -46.76
C SER A 8 -31.70 1.14 -46.20
N VAL A 9 -30.71 0.88 -47.07
CA VAL A 9 -29.38 0.38 -46.70
C VAL A 9 -28.58 1.45 -45.94
N LEU A 10 -28.65 2.70 -46.38
CA LEU A 10 -27.96 3.80 -45.71
C LEU A 10 -28.48 4.02 -44.28
N ILE A 11 -29.80 3.96 -44.09
CA ILE A 11 -30.45 4.12 -42.77
C ILE A 11 -30.08 2.97 -41.83
N THR A 12 -30.01 1.74 -42.35
CA THR A 12 -29.61 0.57 -41.53
C THR A 12 -28.15 0.64 -41.10
N LEU A 13 -27.24 1.11 -41.97
CA LEU A 13 -25.83 1.28 -41.60
C LEU A 13 -25.63 2.35 -40.52
N ILE A 14 -26.37 3.47 -40.60
CA ILE A 14 -26.29 4.54 -39.60
C ILE A 14 -26.79 4.04 -38.24
N ALA A 15 -27.90 3.30 -38.19
CA ALA A 15 -28.44 2.76 -36.94
C ALA A 15 -27.48 1.78 -36.24
N ILE A 16 -26.79 0.92 -36.99
CA ILE A 16 -25.80 -0.02 -36.45
C ILE A 16 -24.60 0.73 -35.86
N SER A 17 -24.14 1.79 -36.54
CA SER A 17 -23.01 2.59 -36.07
C SER A 17 -23.29 3.28 -34.72
N THR A 18 -24.52 3.78 -34.52
CA THR A 18 -24.90 4.44 -33.27
C THR A 18 -24.96 3.50 -32.06
N ILE A 19 -25.29 2.22 -32.29
CA ILE A 19 -25.33 1.20 -31.22
C ILE A 19 -23.90 0.75 -30.86
N ALA A 20 -23.02 0.64 -31.85
CA ALA A 20 -21.61 0.30 -31.60
C ALA A 20 -20.87 1.42 -30.84
N LEU A 21 -21.15 2.69 -31.18
CA LEU A 21 -20.53 3.84 -30.52
C LEU A 21 -20.98 3.97 -29.06
N SER A 22 -22.29 3.83 -28.77
CA SER A 22 -22.78 3.90 -27.38
C SER A 22 -22.23 2.77 -26.51
N GLY A 23 -22.09 1.56 -27.04
CA GLY A 23 -21.45 0.44 -26.36
C GLY A 23 -19.98 0.72 -25.99
N LEU A 24 -19.22 1.36 -26.88
CA LEU A 24 -17.84 1.79 -26.59
C LEU A 24 -17.79 2.86 -25.49
N PHE A 25 -18.67 3.87 -25.54
CA PHE A 25 -18.72 4.93 -24.53
C PHE A 25 -19.09 4.39 -23.14
N TYR A 26 -20.07 3.48 -23.06
CA TYR A 26 -20.42 2.80 -21.80
C TYR A 26 -19.26 1.96 -21.25
N TYR A 27 -18.50 1.28 -22.10
CA TYR A 27 -17.35 0.51 -21.68
C TYR A 27 -16.23 1.40 -21.11
N SER A 28 -15.93 2.52 -21.75
CA SER A 28 -14.90 3.46 -21.28
C SER A 28 -15.25 4.17 -19.96
N HIS A 29 -16.54 4.40 -19.66
CA HIS A 29 -16.95 5.05 -18.40
C HIS A 29 -16.95 4.11 -17.18
N ASN A 30 -16.94 2.78 -17.36
CA ASN A 30 -16.91 1.83 -16.25
C ASN A 30 -15.48 1.42 -15.81
N LEU A 31 -14.44 1.93 -16.47
CA LEU A 31 -13.03 1.65 -16.14
C LEU A 31 -12.41 2.66 -15.15
N ALA A 32 -13.20 3.60 -14.62
CA ALA A 32 -12.72 4.70 -13.77
C ALA A 32 -12.94 4.47 -12.26
N ALA A 33 -13.38 3.28 -11.84
CA ALA A 33 -13.68 2.97 -10.45
C ALA A 33 -12.94 1.70 -9.97
N GLU A 34 -11.71 1.50 -10.44
CA GLU A 34 -10.76 0.66 -9.73
C GLU A 34 -10.08 1.54 -8.69
N GLU A 35 -10.71 1.67 -7.52
CA GLU A 35 -10.02 2.06 -6.30
C GLU A 35 -8.81 1.13 -6.18
N LYS A 36 -7.60 1.70 -6.25
CA LYS A 36 -6.39 1.02 -5.80
C LYS A 36 -6.57 0.77 -4.31
N GLU A 37 -7.09 -0.39 -3.96
CA GLU A 37 -6.94 -0.95 -2.63
C GLU A 37 -5.44 -1.22 -2.45
N GLU A 38 -4.73 -0.25 -1.87
CA GLU A 38 -3.34 -0.40 -1.46
C GLU A 38 -3.28 -1.54 -0.45
N LYS A 39 -2.78 -2.68 -0.92
CA LYS A 39 -2.70 -3.90 -0.13
C LYS A 39 -1.64 -3.68 0.95
N LYS A 40 -2.04 -3.19 2.14
CA LYS A 40 -1.14 -2.97 3.29
C LYS A 40 -0.32 -4.25 3.54
N GLN A 41 1.01 -4.15 3.47
CA GLN A 41 1.88 -5.30 3.68
C GLN A 41 1.96 -5.63 5.16
N THR A 42 1.79 -6.91 5.50
CA THR A 42 1.92 -7.39 6.88
C THR A 42 3.39 -7.57 7.25
N ILE A 43 3.82 -6.90 8.32
CA ILE A 43 5.18 -7.07 8.84
C ILE A 43 5.20 -8.23 9.82
N TYR A 44 6.23 -9.07 9.74
CA TYR A 44 6.45 -10.17 10.66
C TYR A 44 7.68 -9.88 11.52
N ILE A 45 7.52 -9.91 12.84
CA ILE A 45 8.56 -9.59 13.82
C ILE A 45 9.02 -10.84 14.56
N CYS A 46 10.26 -10.85 15.04
CA CYS A 46 10.68 -11.88 15.98
C CYS A 46 10.20 -11.57 17.40
N TYR A 47 9.31 -12.41 17.93
CA TYR A 47 8.89 -12.35 19.33
C TYR A 47 9.59 -13.44 20.13
N CYS A 48 10.69 -13.08 20.79
CA CYS A 48 11.32 -13.95 21.77
C CYS A 48 10.80 -13.60 23.16
N ALA A 49 10.10 -14.53 23.81
CA ALA A 49 9.76 -14.37 25.22
C ALA A 49 11.06 -14.22 26.04
N GLY A 50 11.28 -13.04 26.65
CA GLY A 50 12.46 -12.77 27.48
C GLY A 50 13.39 -11.65 27.02
N GLY A 51 12.92 -10.68 26.23
CA GLY A 51 13.71 -9.47 25.94
C GLY A 51 14.85 -9.69 24.95
N CYS A 52 14.65 -10.55 23.96
CA CYS A 52 15.63 -10.65 22.88
C CYS A 52 15.69 -9.35 22.09
N LEU A 53 16.90 -8.83 21.92
CA LEU A 53 17.21 -7.62 21.16
C LEU A 53 17.30 -7.88 19.65
N CYS A 54 16.89 -9.07 19.17
CA CYS A 54 16.86 -9.31 17.73
C CYS A 54 15.69 -8.53 17.13
N ALA A 55 15.97 -7.30 16.69
CA ALA A 55 15.07 -6.47 15.88
C ALA A 55 14.91 -7.04 14.46
N TYR A 56 14.67 -8.35 14.37
CA TYR A 56 14.52 -9.06 13.10
C TYR A 56 13.09 -8.92 12.61
N GLU A 57 12.97 -8.40 11.40
CA GLU A 57 11.71 -8.15 10.73
C GLU A 57 11.76 -8.71 9.31
N THR A 58 10.61 -9.12 8.80
CA THR A 58 10.47 -9.61 7.43
C THR A 58 9.05 -9.38 6.94
N LEU A 59 8.89 -9.20 5.64
CA LEU A 59 7.59 -9.08 4.97
C LEU A 59 7.07 -10.44 4.47
N LYS A 60 7.86 -11.51 4.68
CA LYS A 60 7.52 -12.87 4.23
C LYS A 60 6.95 -13.70 5.40
N PRO A 61 5.75 -14.30 5.23
CA PRO A 61 5.20 -15.20 6.23
C PRO A 61 6.09 -16.44 6.43
N GLY A 62 6.12 -16.95 7.67
CA GLY A 62 6.82 -18.20 7.98
C GLY A 62 8.34 -18.07 8.10
N GLY A 63 8.87 -16.85 8.22
CA GLY A 63 10.28 -16.60 8.51
C GLY A 63 10.71 -17.16 9.87
N ARG A 64 12.02 -17.41 10.00
CA ARG A 64 12.67 -17.64 11.30
C ARG A 64 13.68 -16.55 11.54
N CYS A 65 13.71 -16.02 12.75
CA CYS A 65 14.72 -15.05 13.12
C CYS A 65 16.04 -15.74 13.48
N VAL A 66 17.11 -14.97 13.67
CA VAL A 66 18.45 -15.49 13.99
C VAL A 66 18.50 -16.33 15.27
N CYS A 67 17.53 -16.12 16.18
CA CYS A 67 17.35 -16.93 17.39
C CYS A 67 16.65 -18.27 17.15
N GLY A 68 16.29 -18.59 15.90
CA GLY A 68 15.66 -19.85 15.49
C GLY A 68 14.14 -19.91 15.70
N LEU A 69 13.55 -18.90 16.35
CA LEU A 69 12.10 -18.79 16.56
C LEU A 69 11.38 -18.35 15.29
N ALA A 70 10.12 -18.79 15.16
CA ALA A 70 9.24 -18.35 14.09
C ALA A 70 8.86 -16.88 14.30
N THR A 71 8.81 -16.11 13.22
CA THR A 71 8.29 -14.74 13.24
C THR A 71 6.77 -14.75 13.34
N ILE A 72 6.22 -13.80 14.10
CA ILE A 72 4.77 -13.62 14.26
C ILE A 72 4.33 -12.38 13.47
N PRO A 73 3.10 -12.33 12.94
CA PRO A 73 2.58 -11.10 12.34
C PRO A 73 2.52 -10.02 13.41
N SER A 74 2.99 -8.83 13.07
CA SER A 74 2.82 -7.62 13.85
C SER A 74 1.47 -7.00 13.50
N ASP A 75 0.83 -6.42 14.49
CA ASP A 75 -0.32 -5.53 14.37
C ASP A 75 0.05 -4.11 13.94
N ARG A 76 1.35 -3.76 14.02
CA ARG A 76 1.86 -2.48 13.52
C ARG A 76 1.84 -2.41 12.01
N GLU A 77 1.57 -1.23 11.49
CA GLU A 77 1.66 -0.92 10.07
C GLU A 77 3.11 -0.63 9.67
N GLU A 78 3.39 -0.66 8.36
CA GLU A 78 4.67 -0.13 7.87
C GLU A 78 4.72 1.35 8.24
N LEU A 79 5.85 1.78 8.79
CA LEU A 79 6.04 3.19 9.07
C LEU A 79 5.98 3.92 7.74
N SER A 80 5.14 4.95 7.65
CA SER A 80 5.11 5.82 6.50
C SER A 80 6.50 6.45 6.28
N ASP A 81 6.79 6.80 5.03
CA ASP A 81 7.98 7.61 4.73
C ASP A 81 7.87 9.00 5.38
N GLU A 82 6.65 9.44 5.65
CA GLU A 82 6.32 10.59 6.50
C GLU A 82 6.19 10.10 7.96
N TYR A 83 6.96 10.69 8.87
CA TYR A 83 6.95 10.36 10.30
C TYR A 83 7.00 11.65 11.13
N GLU A 84 6.27 11.69 12.25
CA GLU A 84 6.21 12.89 13.10
C GLU A 84 7.30 12.95 14.16
N TYR A 85 7.88 11.81 14.54
CA TYR A 85 8.87 11.72 15.62
C TYR A 85 10.08 10.88 15.21
N GLU A 86 11.26 11.27 15.68
CA GLU A 86 12.53 10.56 15.46
C GLU A 86 13.44 10.50 16.69
N CYS A 87 14.41 9.59 16.64
CA CYS A 87 15.41 9.42 17.67
C CYS A 87 16.24 10.70 17.89
N ASP A 88 16.35 11.13 19.15
CA ASP A 88 17.23 12.24 19.55
C ASP A 88 18.38 11.81 20.48
N CYS A 89 18.76 10.54 20.45
CA CYS A 89 19.89 10.03 21.25
C CYS A 89 21.28 10.53 20.76
N GLY A 90 21.31 11.41 19.75
CA GLY A 90 22.52 12.01 19.18
C GLY A 90 23.37 11.03 18.37
N THR A 91 24.57 11.48 17.97
CA THR A 91 25.47 10.75 17.06
C THR A 91 26.08 9.48 17.63
N VAL A 92 25.78 9.14 18.88
CA VAL A 92 26.26 7.92 19.56
C VAL A 92 25.28 6.77 19.35
N CYS A 93 24.07 7.05 18.86
CA CYS A 93 22.99 6.09 18.75
C CYS A 93 22.58 5.88 17.30
N ASP A 94 22.71 4.63 16.84
CA ASP A 94 22.29 4.22 15.49
C ASP A 94 20.89 3.56 15.49
N CYS A 95 20.04 3.83 16.50
CA CYS A 95 18.71 3.17 16.63
C CYS A 95 17.78 3.51 15.46
N GLY A 96 17.94 4.71 14.87
CA GLY A 96 17.14 5.17 13.73
C GLY A 96 15.63 5.11 13.96
N THR A 97 15.18 5.12 15.22
CA THR A 97 13.76 4.98 15.56
C THR A 97 13.00 6.18 15.03
N ARG A 98 11.89 5.90 14.37
CA ARG A 98 10.92 6.86 13.86
C ARG A 98 9.51 6.37 14.21
N ALA A 99 8.58 7.29 14.42
CA ALA A 99 7.20 6.99 14.77
C ALA A 99 6.26 8.14 14.38
N ASP A 100 4.98 7.82 14.22
CA ASP A 100 3.92 8.82 14.02
C ASP A 100 3.33 9.29 15.36
N GLU A 101 3.65 8.61 16.45
CA GLU A 101 3.20 8.94 17.81
C GLU A 101 4.39 9.18 18.75
N PRO A 102 4.26 10.06 19.76
CA PRO A 102 5.31 10.33 20.72
C PRO A 102 5.60 9.12 21.61
N GLY A 103 6.86 8.93 22.00
CA GLY A 103 7.28 7.82 22.86
C GLY A 103 8.80 7.71 23.01
N LEU A 104 9.27 6.62 23.61
CA LEU A 104 10.72 6.35 23.78
C LEU A 104 11.36 5.87 22.44
N CYS A 105 12.61 6.27 22.13
CA CYS A 105 13.38 5.57 21.06
C CYS A 105 13.55 4.10 21.48
N HIS A 106 13.79 3.24 20.49
CA HIS A 106 14.01 1.81 20.67
C HIS A 106 15.08 1.46 21.74
N CYS A 107 16.02 2.36 22.00
CA CYS A 107 17.02 2.21 23.07
C CYS A 107 16.42 2.24 24.48
N GLY A 108 15.22 2.80 24.65
CA GLY A 108 14.54 2.96 25.93
C GLY A 108 15.16 4.00 26.86
N ILE A 109 16.09 4.83 26.36
CA ILE A 109 16.88 5.78 27.18
C ILE A 109 16.24 7.18 27.19
N LEU A 110 15.71 7.63 26.04
CA LEU A 110 15.18 8.97 25.84
C LEU A 110 13.87 8.91 25.05
N GLU A 111 13.02 9.92 25.25
CA GLU A 111 11.88 10.20 24.38
C GLU A 111 12.38 10.67 23.00
N MET A 112 11.63 10.30 21.97
CA MET A 112 11.82 10.78 20.61
C MET A 112 11.46 12.28 20.55
N LYS A 113 12.11 13.01 19.65
CA LYS A 113 11.75 14.40 19.33
C LYS A 113 10.82 14.44 18.13
N GLU A 114 10.17 15.57 17.91
CA GLU A 114 9.47 15.83 16.64
C GLU A 114 10.48 15.90 15.47
N ALA A 115 10.11 15.29 14.35
CA ALA A 115 10.88 15.34 13.12
C ALA A 115 10.75 16.72 12.47
N GLU A 116 11.85 17.27 11.98
CA GLU A 116 11.85 18.50 11.20
C GLU A 116 11.59 18.14 9.72
N GLU A 117 10.58 18.75 9.09
CA GLU A 117 10.23 18.58 7.66
C GLU A 117 11.35 18.97 6.68
#